data_AF-A0A2E7WGF3-F1
#
_entry.id   AF-A0A2E7WGF3-F1
#
_cell.length_a   1.000
_cell.length_b   1.000
_cell.length_c   1.000
_cell.angle_alpha   90.00
_cell.angle_beta   90.00
_cell.angle_gamma   90.00
#
_symmetry.space_group_name_H-M   'P 1'
#
loop_
_entity.id
_entity.type
_entity.pdbx_description
1 polymer ?
#
loop_
_entity_poly.entity_id
_entity_poly.type
_entity_poly.pdbx_seq_one_letter_code
_entity_poly.pdbx_strand_id
1 'polypeptide(L)'
;MKSSVKHSTKVAAFDLDFTLIKPKSGNKFPKTWDDWKFMYSNVIEVLNSMEDFTIVIFTNQKDNKRSLSESDLKKRFNDIKKSFNSKLSIYYSRQSDFDRKPFTGMWEQFISDNNITHVSSKSFYCGDAAGRSSDHASTDIYFANNIKVKFLTPENVFESSTEMLKVQPKFSKSKSIIPKFAKLDKELVFLVGFPGSGKSTLVAEQYSDYTHVSLDIEKTKSKFLKKIKMALESSSKIIVDNTNLNIENRAEIIKATKLHKNKPFFLRCIYFNLDMELCKYLSNLRVQLTKGDKKPIPDVAYRTLAKNFTIPSLNEGFDKIHEITEIPLDMEYFF
;
A
#
# COMPACT_ATOMS: atom_id res chain seq x y z
N MET A 1 2.11 12.16 40.06
CA MET A 1 2.73 13.21 39.20
C MET A 1 3.29 12.54 37.95
N LYS A 2 2.70 12.77 36.78
CA LYS A 2 3.28 12.29 35.51
C LYS A 2 4.48 13.20 35.21
N SER A 3 5.70 12.66 35.27
CA SER A 3 6.88 13.41 34.85
C SER A 3 6.75 13.76 33.37
N SER A 4 6.50 15.04 33.07
CA SER A 4 6.45 15.57 31.71
C SER A 4 7.87 15.66 31.15
N VAL A 5 8.40 14.52 30.70
CA VAL A 5 9.58 14.52 29.82
C VAL A 5 9.13 15.20 28.53
N LYS A 6 9.52 16.47 28.37
CA LYS A 6 9.29 17.24 27.15
C LYS A 6 10.17 16.63 26.07
N HIS A 7 9.60 15.76 25.22
CA HIS A 7 10.32 15.25 24.05
C HIS A 7 10.68 16.42 23.13
N SER A 8 11.90 16.40 22.58
CA SER A 8 12.29 17.38 21.56
C SER A 8 11.37 17.25 20.36
N THR A 9 10.94 18.38 19.81
CA THR A 9 10.17 18.42 18.56
C THR A 9 11.03 18.13 17.33
N LYS A 10 12.36 18.07 17.47
CA LYS A 10 13.29 17.65 16.42
C LYS A 10 13.45 16.13 16.48
N VAL A 11 13.23 15.48 15.34
CA VAL A 11 13.33 14.01 15.22
C VAL A 11 14.43 13.67 14.21
N ALA A 12 15.39 12.87 14.66
CA ALA A 12 16.40 12.26 13.80
C ALA A 12 16.02 10.79 13.63
N ALA A 13 15.37 10.49 12.52
CA ALA A 13 14.87 9.16 12.23
C ALA A 13 15.80 8.43 11.26
N PHE A 14 16.00 7.13 11.47
CA PHE A 14 16.94 6.33 10.69
C PHE A 14 16.30 5.01 10.23
N ASP A 15 16.71 4.49 9.07
CA ASP A 15 16.69 3.05 8.83
C ASP A 15 17.79 2.35 9.64
N LEU A 16 17.77 1.02 9.67
CA LEU A 16 18.75 0.22 10.38
C LEU A 16 19.78 -0.44 9.45
N ASP A 17 19.33 -1.33 8.57
CA ASP A 17 20.19 -2.24 7.82
C ASP A 17 20.76 -1.49 6.61
N PHE A 18 22.07 -1.53 6.43
CA PHE A 18 22.84 -0.72 5.46
C PHE A 18 22.79 0.80 5.66
N THR A 19 22.11 1.28 6.69
CA THR A 19 22.13 2.68 7.13
C THR A 19 23.01 2.88 8.37
N LEU A 20 22.65 2.25 9.49
CA LEU A 20 23.43 2.32 10.73
C LEU A 20 24.34 1.11 10.90
N ILE A 21 23.90 -0.06 10.46
CA ILE A 21 24.61 -1.34 10.61
C ILE A 21 24.69 -2.09 9.29
N LYS A 22 25.61 -3.05 9.20
CA LYS A 22 25.66 -4.05 8.12
C LYS A 22 26.07 -5.41 8.69
N PRO A 23 25.80 -6.53 8.00
CA PRO A 23 26.28 -7.85 8.43
C PRO A 23 27.80 -7.87 8.58
N LYS A 24 28.30 -8.36 9.73
CA LYS A 24 29.73 -8.50 9.98
C LYS A 24 30.35 -9.56 9.07
N SER A 25 29.57 -10.59 8.77
CA SER A 25 29.93 -11.72 7.92
C SER A 25 30.09 -11.38 6.43
N GLY A 26 29.70 -10.17 5.99
CA GLY A 26 29.70 -9.77 4.59
C GLY A 26 28.57 -10.36 3.75
N ASN A 27 27.69 -11.16 4.34
CA ASN A 27 26.50 -11.67 3.66
C ASN A 27 25.49 -10.53 3.39
N LYS A 28 24.59 -10.75 2.42
CA LYS A 28 23.47 -9.82 2.18
C LYS A 28 22.51 -9.73 3.36
N PHE A 29 22.30 -10.84 4.06
CA PHE A 29 21.42 -10.93 5.22
C PHE A 29 22.18 -11.51 6.42
N PRO A 30 21.88 -11.04 7.64
CA PRO A 30 22.50 -11.56 8.86
C PRO A 30 22.12 -13.03 9.11
N LYS A 31 23.08 -13.82 9.59
CA LYS A 31 22.82 -15.23 9.96
C LYS A 31 22.42 -15.42 11.42
N THR A 32 22.92 -14.57 12.31
CA THR A 32 22.69 -14.63 13.77
C THR A 32 22.39 -13.25 14.32
N TRP A 33 21.87 -13.17 15.54
CA TRP A 33 21.48 -11.90 16.16
C TRP A 33 22.66 -10.92 16.28
N ASP A 34 23.87 -11.44 16.50
CA ASP A 34 25.15 -10.72 16.66
C ASP A 34 25.93 -10.53 15.35
N ASP A 35 25.42 -11.03 14.22
CA ASP A 35 26.01 -10.81 12.88
C ASP A 35 25.68 -9.39 12.38
N TRP A 36 26.27 -8.39 13.02
CA TRP A 36 26.19 -6.99 12.66
C TRP A 36 27.46 -6.23 13.09
N LYS A 37 27.73 -5.13 12.41
CA LYS A 37 28.71 -4.11 12.78
C LYS A 37 28.23 -2.75 12.28
N PHE A 38 28.75 -1.65 12.83
CA PHE A 38 28.41 -0.33 12.32
C PHE A 38 28.78 -0.19 10.84
N MET A 39 27.90 0.49 10.09
CA MET A 39 28.10 0.75 8.66
C MET A 39 29.29 1.70 8.45
N TYR A 40 29.38 2.75 9.28
CA TYR A 40 30.42 3.77 9.32
C TYR A 40 31.13 3.80 10.68
N SER A 41 32.37 4.28 10.73
CA SER A 41 33.16 4.32 11.98
C SER A 41 32.68 5.37 12.98
N ASN A 42 32.01 6.42 12.50
CA ASN A 42 31.55 7.58 13.27
C ASN A 42 30.06 7.52 13.65
N VAL A 43 29.36 6.39 13.46
CA VAL A 43 27.91 6.28 13.77
C VAL A 43 27.60 6.70 15.21
N ILE A 44 28.36 6.19 16.18
CA ILE A 44 28.15 6.51 17.61
C ILE A 44 28.40 8.00 17.88
N GLU A 45 29.49 8.54 17.34
CA GLU A 45 29.86 9.96 17.51
C GLU A 45 28.76 10.88 16.95
N VAL A 46 28.34 10.65 15.72
CA VAL A 46 27.32 11.45 15.02
C VAL A 46 25.96 11.38 15.72
N LEU A 47 25.53 10.20 16.17
CA LEU A 47 24.26 10.08 16.90
C LEU A 47 24.35 10.73 18.29
N ASN A 48 25.47 10.61 18.99
CA ASN A 48 25.66 11.26 20.29
C ASN A 48 25.73 12.79 20.18
N SER A 49 26.20 13.36 19.05
CA SER A 49 26.21 14.81 18.84
C SER A 49 24.80 15.42 18.62
N MET A 50 23.77 14.59 18.44
CA MET A 50 22.38 15.02 18.21
C MET A 50 21.60 15.17 19.53
N GLU A 51 22.18 15.83 20.53
CA GLU A 51 21.61 15.96 21.87
C GLU A 51 20.23 16.65 21.90
N ASP A 52 19.95 17.51 20.91
CA ASP A 52 18.70 18.23 20.77
C ASP A 52 17.65 17.50 19.90
N PHE A 53 17.93 16.27 19.47
CA PHE A 53 17.00 15.43 18.71
C PHE A 53 16.46 14.26 19.54
N THR A 54 15.22 13.89 19.28
CA THR A 54 14.73 12.54 19.59
C THR A 54 15.20 11.59 18.48
N ILE A 55 16.01 10.59 18.84
CA ILE A 55 16.55 9.61 17.89
C ILE A 55 15.66 8.38 17.83
N VAL A 56 15.26 7.98 16.63
CA VAL A 56 14.37 6.82 16.41
C VAL A 56 14.80 6.02 15.19
N ILE A 57 14.66 4.71 15.24
CA ILE A 57 14.90 3.80 14.12
C ILE A 57 13.57 3.21 13.65
N PHE A 58 13.35 3.20 12.33
CA PHE A 58 12.23 2.56 11.66
C PHE A 58 12.74 1.53 10.66
N THR A 59 12.49 0.23 10.90
CA THR A 59 13.07 -0.85 10.09
C THR A 59 12.06 -1.89 9.63
N ASN A 60 12.20 -2.34 8.38
CA ASN A 60 11.33 -3.34 7.75
C ASN A 60 11.89 -4.76 7.93
N GLN A 61 11.47 -5.48 8.97
CA GLN A 61 12.02 -6.79 9.37
C GLN A 61 11.12 -7.97 8.99
N LYS A 62 10.76 -8.06 7.71
CA LYS A 62 9.75 -9.02 7.20
C LYS A 62 10.03 -10.45 7.66
N ASP A 63 9.03 -11.06 8.30
CA ASP A 63 9.11 -12.45 8.75
C ASP A 63 9.12 -13.42 7.57
N ASN A 64 10.21 -14.17 7.45
CA ASN A 64 10.36 -15.24 6.48
C ASN A 64 11.40 -16.26 6.96
N LYS A 65 11.49 -17.40 6.27
CA LYS A 65 12.39 -18.51 6.66
C LYS A 65 13.89 -18.13 6.74
N ARG A 66 14.30 -16.99 6.16
CA ARG A 66 15.68 -16.50 6.16
C ARG A 66 15.89 -15.29 7.08
N SER A 67 14.83 -14.73 7.66
CA SER A 67 14.95 -13.62 8.62
C SER A 67 15.29 -14.15 10.01
N LEU A 68 15.89 -13.29 10.83
CA LEU A 68 16.03 -13.56 12.25
C LEU A 68 14.67 -13.84 12.91
N SER A 69 14.69 -14.71 13.90
CA SER A 69 13.54 -14.96 14.75
C SER A 69 13.18 -13.72 15.56
N GLU A 70 11.95 -13.66 16.08
CA GLU A 70 11.50 -12.56 16.93
C GLU A 70 12.39 -12.38 18.18
N SER A 71 12.86 -13.48 18.78
CA SER A 71 13.74 -13.45 19.94
C SER A 71 15.13 -12.95 19.58
N ASP A 72 15.66 -13.34 18.42
CA ASP A 72 16.97 -12.89 17.93
C ASP A 72 16.96 -11.42 17.50
N LEU A 73 15.88 -10.94 16.88
CA LEU A 73 15.69 -9.51 16.61
C LEU A 73 15.69 -8.68 17.89
N LYS A 74 14.99 -9.14 18.94
CA LYS A 74 14.99 -8.45 20.24
C LYS A 74 16.38 -8.43 20.88
N LYS A 75 17.13 -9.54 20.82
CA LYS A 75 18.52 -9.57 21.30
C LYS A 75 19.38 -8.57 20.55
N ARG A 76 19.30 -8.56 19.22
CA ARG A 76 20.02 -7.62 18.36
C ARG A 76 19.68 -6.17 18.70
N PHE A 77 18.39 -5.82 18.79
CA PHE A 77 17.98 -4.46 19.13
C PHE A 77 18.47 -4.02 20.50
N ASN A 78 18.45 -4.91 21.49
CA ASN A 78 19.00 -4.61 22.81
C ASN A 78 20.52 -4.41 22.77
N ASP A 79 21.23 -5.21 21.99
CA ASP A 79 22.68 -5.10 21.83
C ASP A 79 23.08 -3.78 21.14
N ILE A 80 22.38 -3.40 20.07
CA ILE A 80 22.55 -2.12 19.39
C ILE A 80 22.27 -0.96 20.33
N LYS A 81 21.16 -1.00 21.10
CA LYS A 81 20.82 0.05 22.06
C LYS A 81 21.90 0.27 23.12
N LYS A 82 22.62 -0.77 23.55
CA LYS A 82 23.73 -0.64 24.51
C LYS A 82 24.90 0.19 23.98
N SER A 83 25.03 0.34 22.67
CA SER A 83 26.10 1.13 22.06
C SER A 83 25.83 2.64 22.08
N PHE A 84 24.63 3.07 22.48
CA PHE A 84 24.23 4.48 22.47
C PHE A 84 23.90 4.98 23.88
N ASN A 85 24.34 6.19 24.20
CA ASN A 85 24.10 6.83 25.50
C ASN A 85 22.70 7.48 25.58
N SER A 86 22.07 7.74 24.44
CA SER A 86 20.78 8.43 24.33
C SER A 86 19.59 7.47 24.35
N LYS A 87 18.39 8.02 24.63
CA LYS A 87 17.12 7.27 24.55
C LYS A 87 16.79 6.96 23.08
N LEU A 88 17.29 5.83 22.59
CA LEU A 88 17.03 5.31 21.25
C LEU A 88 15.77 4.43 21.23
N SER A 89 14.77 4.82 20.45
CA SER A 89 13.58 4.00 20.18
C SER A 89 13.75 3.25 18.85
N ILE A 90 13.24 2.01 18.79
CA ILE A 90 13.27 1.18 17.58
C ILE A 90 11.85 0.68 17.33
N TYR A 91 11.31 1.03 16.17
CA TYR A 91 10.04 0.54 15.63
C TYR A 91 10.35 -0.34 14.42
N TYR A 92 9.67 -1.48 14.34
CA TYR A 92 9.88 -2.44 13.25
C TYR A 92 8.59 -3.10 12.81
N SER A 93 8.46 -3.35 11.50
CA SER A 93 7.34 -4.12 10.94
C SER A 93 7.79 -5.51 10.52
N ARG A 94 7.05 -6.53 10.98
CA ARG A 94 7.25 -7.95 10.64
C ARG A 94 6.42 -8.38 9.42
N GLN A 95 5.36 -7.64 9.09
CA GLN A 95 4.38 -8.04 8.08
C GLN A 95 4.40 -7.08 6.88
N SER A 96 3.55 -7.36 5.89
CA SER A 96 3.31 -6.46 4.75
C SER A 96 1.98 -5.73 4.98
N ASP A 97 2.02 -4.80 5.92
CA ASP A 97 0.88 -4.04 6.45
C ASP A 97 1.17 -2.54 6.51
N PHE A 98 0.28 -1.77 7.14
CA PHE A 98 0.37 -0.32 7.27
C PHE A 98 1.59 0.16 8.07
N ASP A 99 2.18 -0.69 8.90
CA ASP A 99 3.41 -0.35 9.62
C ASP A 99 4.66 -0.54 8.74
N ARG A 100 4.55 -1.21 7.60
CA ARG A 100 5.69 -1.43 6.71
C ARG A 100 5.99 -0.17 5.89
N LYS A 101 7.21 0.36 5.97
CA LYS A 101 7.66 1.45 5.07
C LYS A 101 7.44 1.05 3.60
N PRO A 102 6.89 1.93 2.74
CA PRO A 102 6.81 3.38 2.93
C PRO A 102 5.51 3.91 3.56
N PHE A 103 4.60 3.05 4.03
CA PHE A 103 3.42 3.50 4.79
C PHE A 103 3.82 4.17 6.11
N THR A 104 2.93 5.00 6.65
CA THR A 104 3.24 5.86 7.82
C THR A 104 2.99 5.20 9.17
N GLY A 105 2.55 3.95 9.24
CA GLY A 105 2.06 3.33 10.49
C GLY A 105 3.04 3.38 11.66
N MET A 106 4.30 2.96 11.45
CA MET A 106 5.32 3.05 12.50
C MET A 106 5.57 4.49 12.96
N TRP A 107 5.54 5.46 12.05
CA TRP A 107 5.72 6.87 12.39
C TRP A 107 4.54 7.38 13.22
N GLU A 108 3.30 7.05 12.84
CA GLU A 108 2.11 7.43 13.59
C GLU A 108 2.13 6.84 15.01
N GLN A 109 2.55 5.58 15.14
CA GLN A 109 2.73 4.94 16.45
C GLN A 109 3.79 5.67 17.29
N PHE A 110 4.94 5.99 16.70
CA PHE A 110 5.99 6.75 17.38
C PHE A 110 5.50 8.12 17.88
N ILE A 111 4.80 8.87 17.03
CA ILE A 111 4.22 10.17 17.39
C ILE A 111 3.24 10.03 18.55
N SER A 112 2.38 9.02 18.52
CA SER A 112 1.41 8.71 19.57
C SER A 112 2.09 8.34 20.89
N ASP A 113 3.02 7.39 20.87
CA ASP A 113 3.72 6.88 22.07
C ASP A 113 4.46 7.99 22.81
N ASN A 114 4.98 8.99 22.07
CA ASN A 114 5.77 10.09 22.61
C ASN A 114 4.96 11.39 22.78
N ASN A 115 3.65 11.37 22.51
CA ASN A 115 2.76 12.55 22.56
C ASN A 115 3.32 13.76 21.79
N ILE A 116 3.91 13.52 20.62
CA ILE A 116 4.50 14.57 19.78
C ILE A 116 3.39 15.30 19.02
N THR A 117 3.16 16.57 19.34
CA THR A 117 2.10 17.38 18.69
C THR A 117 2.61 18.16 17.49
N HIS A 118 3.92 18.33 17.37
CA HIS A 118 4.56 19.07 16.28
C HIS A 118 5.96 18.53 16.01
N VAL A 119 6.30 18.34 14.73
CA VAL A 119 7.60 17.89 14.25
C VAL A 119 8.30 19.06 13.57
N SER A 120 9.50 19.41 14.06
CA SER A 120 10.30 20.52 13.55
C SER A 120 10.69 20.29 12.08
N SER A 121 10.75 21.36 11.29
CA SER A 121 11.30 21.32 9.93
C SER A 121 12.80 20.95 9.87
N LYS A 122 13.49 20.98 11.02
CA LYS A 122 14.87 20.48 11.17
C LYS A 122 14.93 18.95 11.28
N SER A 123 13.80 18.27 11.42
CA SER A 123 13.72 16.81 11.49
C SER A 123 14.04 16.18 10.14
N PHE A 124 14.62 14.98 10.16
CA PHE A 124 14.98 14.25 8.96
C PHE A 124 14.81 12.75 9.13
N TYR A 125 14.73 12.06 7.99
CA TYR A 125 14.82 10.61 7.88
C TYR A 125 16.08 10.25 7.08
N CYS A 126 16.94 9.39 7.64
CA CYS A 126 18.14 8.88 7.00
C CYS A 126 17.96 7.40 6.62
N GLY A 127 18.19 7.03 5.36
CA GLY A 127 18.05 5.65 4.91
C GLY A 127 18.75 5.37 3.58
N ASP A 128 19.15 4.12 3.34
CA ASP A 128 19.89 3.70 2.15
C ASP A 128 18.98 3.43 0.94
N ALA A 129 17.70 3.07 1.17
CA ALA A 129 16.74 2.78 0.10
C ALA A 129 16.20 4.05 -0.55
N ALA A 130 17.08 4.75 -1.27
CA ALA A 130 16.88 6.10 -1.79
C ALA A 130 16.43 6.15 -3.27
N GLY A 131 16.30 5.00 -3.93
CA GLY A 131 15.84 4.91 -5.33
C GLY A 131 16.89 5.26 -6.39
N ARG A 132 18.19 5.24 -6.04
CA ARG A 132 19.29 5.32 -7.01
C ARG A 132 19.32 4.05 -7.88
N SER A 133 19.99 4.11 -9.04
CA SER A 133 20.11 2.94 -9.93
C SER A 133 20.75 1.71 -9.28
N SER A 134 21.61 1.93 -8.28
CA SER A 134 22.25 0.88 -7.48
C SER A 134 21.41 0.39 -6.30
N ASP A 135 20.36 1.11 -5.92
CA ASP A 135 19.58 0.80 -4.73
C ASP A 135 18.59 -0.34 -5.01
N HIS A 136 18.36 -1.17 -3.99
CA HIS A 136 17.39 -2.26 -4.09
C HIS A 136 15.93 -1.80 -4.05
N ALA A 137 15.67 -0.60 -3.50
CA ALA A 137 14.34 -0.04 -3.32
C ALA A 137 14.40 1.49 -3.13
N SER A 138 13.22 2.12 -3.17
CA SER A 138 13.01 3.54 -2.86
C SER A 138 12.23 3.74 -1.55
N THR A 139 12.16 2.72 -0.69
CA THR A 139 11.24 2.70 0.45
C THR A 139 11.52 3.78 1.48
N ASP A 140 12.78 4.17 1.65
CA ASP A 140 13.18 5.14 2.68
C ASP A 140 12.91 6.57 2.24
N ILE A 141 13.26 6.89 0.98
CA ILE A 141 12.90 8.20 0.41
C ILE A 141 11.37 8.35 0.33
N TYR A 142 10.64 7.30 -0.02
CA TYR A 142 9.17 7.34 -0.05
C TYR A 142 8.59 7.50 1.35
N PHE A 143 9.11 6.78 2.36
CA PHE A 143 8.68 6.92 3.75
C PHE A 143 8.87 8.35 4.25
N ALA A 144 10.07 8.93 4.05
CA ALA A 144 10.38 10.31 4.43
C ALA A 144 9.42 11.33 3.80
N ASN A 145 9.09 11.15 2.51
CA ASN A 145 8.14 12.01 1.79
C ASN A 145 6.69 11.81 2.25
N ASN A 146 6.31 10.61 2.68
CA ASN A 146 4.97 10.34 3.22
C ASN A 146 4.79 10.97 4.61
N ILE A 147 5.81 10.89 5.48
CA ILE A 147 5.80 11.50 6.82
C ILE A 147 6.19 12.99 6.83
N LYS A 148 6.49 13.56 5.66
CA LYS A 148 6.78 14.99 5.42
C LYS A 148 8.01 15.51 6.19
N VAL A 149 9.09 14.71 6.23
CA VAL A 149 10.39 15.15 6.77
C VAL A 149 11.47 15.17 5.68
N LYS A 150 12.57 15.88 5.93
CA LYS A 150 13.71 15.92 5.01
C LYS A 150 14.30 14.51 4.87
N PHE A 151 14.49 14.05 3.64
CA PHE A 151 15.25 12.82 3.39
C PHE A 151 16.74 13.11 3.29
N LEU A 152 17.56 12.25 3.89
CA LEU A 152 19.02 12.22 3.78
C LEU A 152 19.46 10.78 3.51
N THR A 153 20.54 10.61 2.75
CA THR A 153 21.23 9.33 2.62
C THR A 153 22.20 9.13 3.78
N PRO A 154 22.70 7.90 4.02
CA PRO A 154 23.75 7.68 5.00
C PRO A 154 25.02 8.47 4.65
N GLU A 155 25.34 8.61 3.36
CA GLU A 155 26.48 9.41 2.90
C GLU A 155 26.34 10.90 3.26
N ASN A 156 25.12 11.45 3.25
CA ASN A 156 24.88 12.82 3.71
C ASN A 156 25.16 13.00 5.20
N VAL A 157 24.84 11.98 6.02
CA VAL A 157 24.91 12.07 7.48
C VAL A 157 26.30 11.69 8.01
N PHE A 158 26.94 10.68 7.44
CA PHE A 158 28.16 10.09 7.99
C PHE A 158 29.43 10.44 7.19
N GLU A 159 29.30 10.85 5.93
CA GLU A 159 30.45 11.13 5.03
C GLU A 159 30.43 12.57 4.46
N SER A 160 29.54 13.43 4.94
CA SER A 160 29.42 14.84 4.52
C SER A 160 29.09 15.06 3.04
N SER A 161 28.44 14.08 2.37
CA SER A 161 27.94 14.28 1.01
C SER A 161 26.94 15.44 0.95
N THR A 162 27.02 16.26 -0.10
CA THR A 162 26.09 17.38 -0.34
C THR A 162 24.98 17.05 -1.34
N GLU A 163 25.00 15.85 -1.92
CA GLU A 163 23.99 15.41 -2.89
C GLU A 163 22.62 15.27 -2.22
N MET A 164 21.61 15.92 -2.78
CA MET A 164 20.24 15.87 -2.27
C MET A 164 19.32 15.17 -3.27
N LEU A 165 18.83 14.01 -2.89
CA LEU A 165 17.90 13.24 -3.71
C LEU A 165 16.46 13.77 -3.56
N LYS A 166 15.73 13.74 -4.67
CA LYS A 166 14.31 14.08 -4.72
C LYS A 166 13.56 12.99 -5.49
N VAL A 167 12.37 12.68 -5.01
CA VAL A 167 11.43 11.79 -5.69
C VAL A 167 10.34 12.63 -6.35
N GLN A 168 9.90 12.22 -7.54
CA GLN A 168 8.72 12.76 -8.20
C GLN A 168 7.54 11.79 -8.07
N PRO A 169 6.30 12.29 -7.94
CA PRO A 169 5.12 11.44 -7.96
C PRO A 169 5.06 10.61 -9.24
N LYS A 170 4.80 9.30 -9.11
CA LYS A 170 4.67 8.40 -10.28
C LYS A 170 3.43 8.73 -11.13
N PHE A 171 2.39 9.25 -10.50
CA PHE A 171 1.12 9.61 -11.15
C PHE A 171 0.81 11.08 -10.90
N SER A 172 0.40 11.78 -11.96
CA SER A 172 -0.05 13.17 -11.85
C SER A 172 -1.44 13.25 -11.22
N LYS A 173 -1.71 14.35 -10.52
CA LYS A 173 -3.07 14.63 -10.03
C LYS A 173 -4.04 14.73 -11.20
N SER A 174 -5.25 14.22 -10.98
CA SER A 174 -6.29 14.15 -11.99
C SER A 174 -7.61 14.66 -11.40
N LYS A 175 -8.23 15.61 -12.09
CA LYS A 175 -9.58 16.11 -11.76
C LYS A 175 -10.66 15.39 -12.58
N SER A 176 -10.31 14.28 -13.24
CA SER A 176 -11.26 13.55 -14.09
C SER A 176 -12.43 13.05 -13.26
N ILE A 177 -13.63 13.13 -13.83
CA ILE A 177 -14.87 12.74 -13.16
C ILE A 177 -15.34 11.43 -13.79
N ILE A 178 -15.60 10.42 -12.97
CA ILE A 178 -16.22 9.19 -13.46
C ILE A 178 -17.63 9.55 -13.93
N PRO A 179 -18.00 9.26 -15.19
CA PRO A 179 -19.29 9.66 -15.73
C PRO A 179 -20.43 9.05 -14.91
N LYS A 180 -21.55 9.78 -14.83
CA LYS A 180 -22.79 9.25 -14.28
C LYS A 180 -23.46 8.37 -15.32
N PHE A 181 -23.83 7.16 -14.93
CA PHE A 181 -24.53 6.23 -15.79
C PHE A 181 -26.05 6.33 -15.56
N ALA A 182 -26.81 6.69 -16.59
CA ALA A 182 -28.26 6.71 -16.52
C ALA A 182 -28.79 5.32 -16.19
N LYS A 183 -29.48 5.19 -15.06
CA LYS A 183 -30.03 3.93 -14.54
C LYS A 183 -31.24 3.50 -15.37
N LEU A 184 -31.33 2.22 -15.65
CA LEU A 184 -32.48 1.63 -16.34
C LEU A 184 -33.37 0.87 -15.36
N ASP A 185 -34.65 0.73 -15.68
CA ASP A 185 -35.62 0.04 -14.82
C ASP A 185 -35.27 -1.44 -14.62
N LYS A 186 -34.64 -2.04 -15.63
CA LYS A 186 -34.19 -3.43 -15.60
C LYS A 186 -32.83 -3.63 -16.27
N GLU A 187 -31.77 -3.71 -15.47
CA GLU A 187 -30.41 -3.91 -15.96
C GLU A 187 -29.54 -4.73 -15.01
N LEU A 188 -28.54 -5.39 -15.60
CA LEU A 188 -27.45 -6.03 -14.87
C LEU A 188 -26.15 -5.39 -15.35
N VAL A 189 -25.43 -4.80 -14.40
CA VAL A 189 -24.18 -4.07 -14.63
C VAL A 189 -23.00 -4.95 -14.22
N PHE A 190 -22.11 -5.23 -15.16
CA PHE A 190 -20.80 -5.82 -14.90
C PHE A 190 -19.78 -4.74 -14.62
N LEU A 191 -19.01 -4.90 -13.54
CA LEU A 191 -17.78 -4.16 -13.36
C LEU A 191 -16.60 -5.04 -13.79
N VAL A 192 -15.72 -4.50 -14.64
CA VAL A 192 -14.53 -5.19 -15.15
C VAL A 192 -13.30 -4.31 -14.92
N GLY A 193 -12.21 -4.89 -14.42
CA GLY A 193 -10.94 -4.19 -14.24
C GLY A 193 -10.16 -4.67 -13.02
N PHE A 194 -8.89 -4.26 -12.90
CA PHE A 194 -8.01 -4.71 -11.82
C PHE A 194 -8.49 -4.29 -10.42
N PRO A 195 -8.16 -5.05 -9.36
CA PRO A 195 -8.33 -4.57 -7.98
C PRO A 195 -7.67 -3.21 -7.81
N GLY A 196 -8.24 -2.33 -6.96
CA GLY A 196 -7.74 -0.97 -6.79
C GLY A 196 -8.20 0.03 -7.86
N SER A 197 -8.88 -0.39 -8.94
CA SER A 197 -9.34 0.50 -10.02
C SER A 197 -10.50 1.45 -9.69
N GLY A 198 -11.06 1.40 -8.48
CA GLY A 198 -12.20 2.24 -8.08
C GLY A 198 -13.60 1.65 -8.28
N LYS A 199 -13.72 0.37 -8.70
CA LYS A 199 -15.01 -0.33 -8.86
C LYS A 199 -15.94 -0.19 -7.65
N SER A 200 -15.46 -0.56 -6.45
CA SER A 200 -16.30 -0.50 -5.25
C SER A 200 -16.67 0.94 -4.85
N THR A 201 -15.86 1.94 -5.22
CA THR A 201 -16.21 3.35 -5.05
C THR A 201 -17.37 3.72 -5.95
N LEU A 202 -17.33 3.32 -7.24
CA LEU A 202 -18.45 3.51 -8.16
C LEU A 202 -19.74 2.83 -7.67
N VAL A 203 -19.63 1.63 -7.08
CA VAL A 203 -20.79 0.95 -6.47
C VAL A 203 -21.39 1.80 -5.36
N ALA A 204 -20.57 2.27 -4.42
CA ALA A 204 -21.02 3.05 -3.28
C ALA A 204 -21.66 4.40 -3.70
N GLU A 205 -21.10 5.06 -4.71
CA GLU A 205 -21.54 6.39 -5.15
C GLU A 205 -22.73 6.36 -6.09
N GLN A 206 -22.77 5.43 -7.04
CA GLN A 206 -23.75 5.43 -8.12
C GLN A 206 -24.73 4.26 -8.09
N TYR A 207 -24.42 3.14 -7.41
CA TYR A 207 -25.20 1.90 -7.45
C TYR A 207 -25.55 1.34 -6.07
N SER A 208 -25.64 2.21 -5.05
CA SER A 208 -25.99 1.81 -3.68
C SER A 208 -27.40 1.24 -3.53
N ASP A 209 -28.29 1.55 -4.48
CA ASP A 209 -29.66 1.03 -4.62
C ASP A 209 -29.74 -0.29 -5.43
N TYR A 210 -28.63 -0.81 -5.95
CA TYR A 210 -28.60 -2.04 -6.74
C TYR A 210 -28.37 -3.25 -5.82
N THR A 211 -28.90 -4.40 -6.22
CA THR A 211 -28.51 -5.67 -5.60
C THR A 211 -27.06 -5.98 -5.94
N HIS A 212 -26.18 -5.75 -4.97
CA HIS A 212 -24.74 -5.98 -5.09
C HIS A 212 -24.40 -7.46 -4.90
N VAL A 213 -23.79 -8.05 -5.95
CA VAL A 213 -23.30 -9.43 -5.91
C VAL A 213 -21.81 -9.41 -6.18
N SER A 214 -21.02 -9.87 -5.21
CA SER A 214 -19.56 -9.85 -5.28
C SER A 214 -18.97 -11.17 -4.79
N LEU A 215 -17.96 -11.68 -5.50
CA LEU A 215 -17.24 -12.88 -5.08
C LEU A 215 -16.49 -12.67 -3.76
N ASP A 216 -16.02 -11.44 -3.50
CA ASP A 216 -15.35 -11.09 -2.24
C ASP A 216 -16.30 -11.21 -1.03
N ILE A 217 -17.60 -10.96 -1.24
CA ILE A 217 -18.65 -11.12 -0.22
C ILE A 217 -19.05 -12.61 -0.09
N GLU A 218 -19.27 -13.29 -1.22
CA GLU A 218 -19.81 -14.66 -1.25
C GLU A 218 -18.77 -15.76 -1.00
N LYS A 219 -17.47 -15.43 -1.07
CA LYS A 219 -16.28 -16.27 -0.80
C LYS A 219 -16.04 -17.44 -1.75
N THR A 220 -17.07 -18.04 -2.36
CA THR A 220 -16.93 -19.18 -3.28
C THR A 220 -17.70 -18.97 -4.58
N LYS A 221 -17.18 -19.52 -5.70
CA LYS A 221 -17.82 -19.42 -7.02
C LYS A 221 -19.25 -19.99 -7.01
N SER A 222 -19.48 -21.10 -6.32
CA SER A 222 -20.81 -21.71 -6.21
C SER A 222 -21.82 -20.81 -5.49
N LYS A 223 -21.45 -20.22 -4.35
CA LYS A 223 -22.32 -19.28 -3.63
C LYS A 223 -22.59 -18.02 -4.44
N PHE A 224 -21.55 -17.49 -5.10
CA PHE A 224 -21.66 -16.34 -5.98
C PHE A 224 -22.65 -16.59 -7.13
N LEU A 225 -22.55 -17.70 -7.86
CA LEU A 225 -23.48 -18.03 -8.94
C LEU A 225 -24.91 -18.28 -8.44
N LYS A 226 -25.06 -18.91 -7.26
CA LYS A 226 -26.38 -19.05 -6.62
C LYS A 226 -26.99 -17.68 -6.30
N LYS A 227 -26.19 -16.75 -5.78
CA LYS A 227 -26.63 -15.38 -5.47
C LYS A 227 -27.05 -14.62 -6.72
N ILE A 228 -26.32 -14.77 -7.83
CA ILE A 228 -26.72 -14.20 -9.13
C ILE A 228 -28.10 -14.71 -9.55
N LYS A 229 -28.35 -16.02 -9.49
CA LYS A 229 -29.66 -16.61 -9.85
C LYS A 229 -30.79 -16.05 -8.98
N MET A 230 -30.58 -16.00 -7.66
CA MET A 230 -31.55 -15.42 -6.73
C MET A 230 -31.81 -13.93 -7.00
N ALA A 231 -30.77 -13.17 -7.35
CA ALA A 231 -30.90 -11.75 -7.70
C ALA A 231 -31.71 -11.55 -9.00
N LEU A 232 -31.51 -12.40 -10.01
CA LEU A 232 -32.28 -12.36 -11.26
C LEU A 232 -33.78 -12.62 -11.06
N GLU A 233 -34.14 -13.40 -10.05
CA GLU A 233 -35.54 -13.68 -9.68
C GLU A 233 -36.18 -12.54 -8.88
N SER A 234 -35.41 -11.91 -7.98
CA SER A 234 -35.95 -11.00 -6.95
C SER A 234 -35.71 -9.51 -7.21
N SER A 235 -34.84 -9.15 -8.15
CA SER A 235 -34.43 -7.77 -8.41
C SER A 235 -34.43 -7.44 -9.89
N SER A 236 -34.75 -6.19 -10.23
CA SER A 236 -34.60 -5.66 -11.60
C SER A 236 -33.28 -4.91 -11.80
N LYS A 237 -32.55 -4.58 -10.74
CA LYS A 237 -31.31 -3.78 -10.77
C LYS A 237 -30.20 -4.51 -10.03
N ILE A 238 -29.25 -5.05 -10.79
CA ILE A 238 -28.21 -5.92 -10.26
C ILE A 238 -26.84 -5.38 -10.66
N ILE A 239 -25.89 -5.38 -9.73
CA ILE A 239 -24.50 -5.02 -10.02
C ILE A 239 -23.57 -6.17 -9.61
N VAL A 240 -22.75 -6.61 -10.56
CA VAL A 240 -21.80 -7.70 -10.41
C VAL A 240 -20.41 -7.12 -10.25
N ASP A 241 -19.97 -7.01 -9.00
CA ASP A 241 -18.66 -6.47 -8.61
C ASP A 241 -17.70 -7.62 -8.31
N ASN A 242 -17.06 -8.10 -9.37
CA ASN A 242 -15.95 -9.02 -9.28
C ASN A 242 -14.88 -8.55 -10.27
N THR A 243 -13.67 -9.11 -10.18
CA THR A 243 -12.61 -8.78 -11.14
C THR A 243 -13.03 -9.13 -12.58
N ASN A 244 -13.90 -10.13 -12.78
CA ASN A 244 -14.56 -10.48 -14.07
C ASN A 244 -13.60 -10.49 -15.27
N LEU A 245 -12.36 -10.91 -15.04
CA LEU A 245 -11.26 -10.65 -15.96
C LEU A 245 -11.28 -11.55 -17.18
N ASN A 246 -11.84 -12.77 -17.10
CA ASN A 246 -11.87 -13.70 -18.22
C ASN A 246 -13.26 -13.82 -18.86
N ILE A 247 -13.27 -14.25 -20.11
CA ILE A 247 -14.49 -14.37 -20.92
C ILE A 247 -15.40 -15.48 -20.40
N GLU A 248 -14.85 -16.57 -19.86
CA GLU A 248 -15.63 -17.71 -19.40
C GLU A 248 -16.50 -17.36 -18.19
N ASN A 249 -15.97 -16.60 -17.23
CA ASN A 249 -16.75 -16.17 -16.07
C ASN A 249 -17.84 -15.17 -16.47
N ARG A 250 -17.58 -14.29 -17.44
CA ARG A 250 -18.59 -13.34 -17.94
C ARG A 250 -19.68 -14.09 -18.73
N ALA A 251 -19.30 -15.02 -19.60
CA ALA A 251 -20.21 -15.82 -20.41
C ALA A 251 -21.21 -16.62 -19.56
N GLU A 252 -20.78 -17.19 -18.42
CA GLU A 252 -21.66 -17.92 -17.52
C GLU A 252 -22.81 -17.05 -16.97
N ILE A 253 -22.50 -15.80 -16.57
CA ILE A 253 -23.47 -14.85 -16.04
C ILE A 253 -24.34 -14.27 -17.16
N ILE A 254 -23.75 -13.92 -18.30
CA ILE A 254 -24.49 -13.43 -19.48
C ILE A 254 -25.51 -14.46 -19.93
N LYS A 255 -25.11 -15.73 -20.05
CA LYS A 255 -25.99 -16.84 -20.41
C LYS A 255 -27.13 -17.01 -19.41
N ALA A 256 -26.82 -17.02 -18.10
CA ALA A 256 -27.84 -17.14 -17.06
C ALA A 256 -28.86 -15.98 -17.11
N THR A 257 -28.39 -14.77 -17.43
CA THR A 257 -29.23 -13.57 -17.50
C THR A 257 -30.12 -13.57 -18.75
N LYS A 258 -29.57 -13.91 -19.93
CA LYS A 258 -30.32 -13.96 -21.19
C LYS A 258 -31.38 -15.06 -21.23
N LEU A 259 -31.14 -16.19 -20.58
CA LEU A 259 -32.10 -17.30 -20.52
C LEU A 259 -33.19 -17.12 -19.45
N HIS A 260 -33.13 -16.04 -18.67
CA HIS A 260 -34.08 -15.82 -17.58
C HIS A 260 -35.47 -15.43 -18.12
N LYS A 261 -36.53 -15.98 -17.52
CA LYS A 261 -37.91 -15.90 -18.05
C LYS A 261 -38.54 -14.50 -17.97
N ASN A 262 -38.18 -13.70 -16.97
CA ASN A 262 -38.66 -12.32 -16.85
C ASN A 262 -37.95 -11.43 -17.90
N LYS A 263 -38.66 -10.51 -18.58
CA LYS A 263 -38.17 -9.53 -19.60
C LYS A 263 -36.63 -9.34 -19.65
N PRO A 264 -35.97 -9.33 -20.82
CA PRO A 264 -34.51 -9.34 -20.88
C PRO A 264 -33.92 -8.17 -20.10
N PHE A 265 -33.00 -8.46 -19.18
CA PHE A 265 -32.20 -7.43 -18.53
C PHE A 265 -31.32 -6.77 -19.59
N PHE A 266 -31.19 -5.45 -19.54
CA PHE A 266 -30.13 -4.77 -20.26
C PHE A 266 -28.77 -5.11 -19.62
N LEU A 267 -27.85 -5.65 -20.41
CA LEU A 267 -26.52 -6.06 -20.00
C LEU A 267 -25.52 -4.94 -20.27
N ARG A 268 -25.16 -4.23 -19.21
CA ARG A 268 -24.15 -3.16 -19.25
C ARG A 268 -22.81 -3.68 -18.74
N CYS A 269 -21.72 -3.36 -19.40
CA CYS A 269 -20.37 -3.51 -18.88
C CYS A 269 -19.76 -2.12 -18.62
N ILE A 270 -19.19 -1.94 -17.43
CA ILE A 270 -18.35 -0.79 -17.10
C ILE A 270 -16.93 -1.31 -16.90
N TYR A 271 -16.09 -1.03 -17.90
CA TYR A 271 -14.72 -1.47 -17.96
C TYR A 271 -13.77 -0.37 -17.50
N PHE A 272 -13.10 -0.59 -16.37
CA PHE A 272 -12.01 0.24 -15.89
C PHE A 272 -10.72 -0.16 -16.63
N ASN A 273 -10.45 0.51 -17.74
CA ASN A 273 -9.22 0.37 -18.50
C ASN A 273 -8.14 1.29 -17.92
N LEU A 274 -7.70 0.94 -16.72
CA LEU A 274 -6.62 1.65 -16.02
C LEU A 274 -5.35 0.81 -16.03
N ASP A 275 -4.21 1.50 -16.10
CA ASP A 275 -2.91 0.89 -15.95
C ASP A 275 -2.80 0.12 -14.62
N MET A 276 -2.13 -1.04 -14.66
CA MET A 276 -2.01 -1.92 -13.51
C MET A 276 -1.21 -1.27 -12.37
N GLU A 277 -0.19 -0.47 -12.69
CA GLU A 277 0.60 0.23 -11.67
C GLU A 277 -0.20 1.35 -11.02
N LEU A 278 -1.07 2.04 -11.78
CA LEU A 278 -2.03 2.97 -11.19
C LEU A 278 -2.99 2.25 -10.23
N CYS A 279 -3.51 1.08 -10.62
CA CYS A 279 -4.37 0.28 -9.76
C CYS A 279 -3.69 -0.15 -8.46
N LYS A 280 -2.41 -0.57 -8.53
CA LYS A 280 -1.59 -0.87 -7.34
C LYS A 280 -1.40 0.34 -6.45
N TYR A 281 -1.07 1.49 -7.04
CA TYR A 281 -0.90 2.74 -6.33
C TYR A 281 -2.17 3.12 -5.56
N LEU A 282 -3.34 3.07 -6.21
CA LEU A 282 -4.63 3.36 -5.56
C LEU A 282 -4.96 2.36 -4.47
N SER A 283 -4.62 1.09 -4.66
CA SER A 283 -4.77 0.07 -3.63
C SER A 283 -3.93 0.39 -2.39
N ASN A 284 -2.67 0.81 -2.57
CA ASN A 284 -1.81 1.23 -1.47
C ASN A 284 -2.28 2.55 -0.83
N LEU A 285 -2.73 3.50 -1.64
CA LEU A 285 -3.36 4.72 -1.14
C LEU A 285 -4.56 4.39 -0.23
N ARG A 286 -5.36 3.38 -0.59
CA ARG A 286 -6.45 2.91 0.26
C ARG A 286 -5.95 2.32 1.59
N VAL A 287 -4.86 1.55 1.60
CA VAL A 287 -4.22 1.05 2.84
C VAL A 287 -3.84 2.22 3.74
N GLN A 288 -3.18 3.22 3.16
CA GLN A 288 -2.73 4.43 3.84
C GLN A 288 -3.90 5.23 4.44
N LEU A 289 -4.93 5.52 3.64
CA LEU A 289 -6.09 6.32 4.08
C LEU A 289 -6.95 5.60 5.12
N THR A 290 -6.98 4.26 5.07
CA THR A 290 -7.73 3.44 6.04
C THR A 290 -6.86 2.97 7.21
N LYS A 291 -5.63 3.46 7.32
CA LYS A 291 -4.69 3.12 8.40
C LYS A 291 -4.55 1.61 8.63
N GLY A 292 -4.57 0.84 7.55
CA GLY A 292 -4.40 -0.62 7.60
C GLY A 292 -5.68 -1.45 7.74
N ASP A 293 -6.88 -0.85 7.85
CA ASP A 293 -8.14 -1.62 7.79
C ASP A 293 -8.25 -2.41 6.48
N LYS A 294 -7.72 -1.83 5.40
CA LYS A 294 -7.47 -2.53 4.14
C LYS A 294 -6.01 -2.95 4.09
N LYS A 295 -5.79 -4.19 3.65
CA LYS A 295 -4.47 -4.78 3.50
C LYS A 295 -3.90 -4.54 2.10
N PRO A 296 -2.57 -4.41 1.95
CA PRO A 296 -1.92 -4.38 0.65
C PRO A 296 -2.25 -5.63 -0.17
N ILE A 297 -2.50 -5.43 -1.46
CA ILE A 297 -2.69 -6.54 -2.40
C ILE A 297 -1.32 -7.00 -2.90
N PRO A 298 -0.95 -8.28 -2.76
CA PRO A 298 0.36 -8.75 -3.21
C PRO A 298 0.54 -8.62 -4.74
N ASP A 299 1.76 -8.30 -5.17
CA ASP A 299 2.10 -8.23 -6.61
C ASP A 299 1.79 -9.52 -7.38
N VAL A 300 1.95 -10.68 -6.74
CA VAL A 300 1.60 -11.98 -7.32
C VAL A 300 0.13 -12.06 -7.71
N ALA A 301 -0.77 -11.43 -6.93
CA ALA A 301 -2.19 -11.39 -7.26
C ALA A 301 -2.41 -10.60 -8.57
N TYR A 302 -1.84 -9.40 -8.69
CA TYR A 302 -1.90 -8.61 -9.92
C TYR A 302 -1.33 -9.35 -11.14
N ARG A 303 -0.16 -9.98 -11.00
CA ARG A 303 0.45 -10.77 -12.09
C ARG A 303 -0.43 -11.93 -12.52
N THR A 304 -1.09 -12.59 -11.58
CA THR A 304 -2.02 -13.70 -11.87
C THR A 304 -3.26 -13.20 -12.59
N LEU A 305 -3.81 -12.08 -12.13
CA LEU A 305 -4.98 -11.44 -12.74
C LEU A 305 -4.68 -10.95 -14.16
N ALA A 306 -3.53 -10.34 -14.38
CA ALA A 306 -3.13 -9.82 -15.69
C ALA A 306 -2.99 -10.94 -16.75
N LYS A 307 -2.49 -12.11 -16.36
CA LYS A 307 -2.41 -13.28 -17.27
C LYS A 307 -3.78 -13.78 -17.74
N ASN A 308 -4.81 -13.60 -16.92
CA ASN A 308 -6.16 -14.09 -17.18
C ASN A 308 -7.09 -13.00 -17.71
N PHE A 309 -6.58 -11.79 -17.97
CA PHE A 309 -7.39 -10.65 -18.35
C PHE A 309 -7.67 -10.64 -19.85
N THR A 310 -8.96 -10.57 -20.19
CA THR A 310 -9.47 -10.36 -21.54
C THR A 310 -10.36 -9.12 -21.56
N ILE A 311 -10.10 -8.24 -22.53
CA ILE A 311 -10.87 -7.01 -22.73
C ILE A 311 -12.33 -7.37 -23.05
N PRO A 312 -13.33 -6.78 -22.37
CA PRO A 312 -14.72 -7.07 -22.65
C PRO A 312 -15.13 -6.58 -24.04
N SER A 313 -15.93 -7.37 -24.76
CA SER A 313 -16.41 -7.03 -26.10
C SER A 313 -17.92 -7.25 -26.28
N LEU A 314 -18.55 -6.51 -27.19
CA LEU A 314 -19.99 -6.66 -27.47
C LEU A 314 -20.36 -8.09 -27.95
N ASN A 315 -19.41 -8.80 -28.58
CA ASN A 315 -19.60 -10.18 -29.04
C ASN A 315 -19.86 -11.17 -27.90
N GLU A 316 -19.51 -10.83 -26.66
CA GLU A 316 -19.86 -11.64 -25.49
C GLU A 316 -21.36 -11.60 -25.18
N GLY A 317 -22.07 -10.62 -25.74
CA GLY A 317 -23.51 -10.45 -25.59
C GLY A 317 -23.91 -9.29 -24.68
N PHE A 318 -23.01 -8.35 -24.38
CA PHE A 318 -23.36 -7.07 -23.74
C PHE A 318 -24.16 -6.19 -24.70
N ASP A 319 -25.11 -5.43 -24.17
CA ASP A 319 -25.86 -4.42 -24.92
C ASP A 319 -25.08 -3.10 -25.01
N LYS A 320 -24.30 -2.77 -23.97
CA LYS A 320 -23.43 -1.59 -23.96
C LYS A 320 -22.19 -1.81 -23.10
N ILE A 321 -21.06 -1.33 -23.60
CA ILE A 321 -19.80 -1.22 -22.85
C ILE A 321 -19.46 0.26 -22.67
N HIS A 322 -19.16 0.64 -21.44
CA HIS A 322 -18.59 1.93 -21.09
C HIS A 322 -17.15 1.72 -20.62
N GLU A 323 -16.24 2.52 -21.15
CA GLU A 323 -14.82 2.46 -20.78
C GLU A 323 -14.47 3.65 -19.89
N ILE A 324 -13.74 3.39 -18.81
CA ILE A 324 -13.19 4.37 -17.89
C ILE A 324 -11.67 4.27 -17.99
N THR A 325 -11.05 5.27 -18.60
CA THR A 325 -9.58 5.37 -18.79
C THR A 325 -8.91 6.29 -17.78
N GLU A 326 -9.69 7.07 -17.05
CA GLU A 326 -9.21 8.05 -16.07
C GLU A 326 -10.10 8.08 -14.84
N ILE A 327 -9.50 8.43 -13.70
CA ILE A 327 -10.18 8.57 -12.42
C ILE A 327 -9.67 9.81 -11.66
N PRO A 328 -10.43 10.32 -10.69
CA PRO A 328 -9.94 11.37 -9.81
C PRO A 328 -8.72 10.90 -8.99
N LEU A 329 -7.71 11.76 -8.87
CA LEU A 329 -6.56 11.56 -8.01
C LEU A 329 -6.08 12.91 -7.45
N ASP A 330 -6.40 13.19 -6.19
CA ASP A 330 -6.03 14.46 -5.55
C ASP A 330 -4.93 14.32 -4.49
N MET A 331 -4.68 13.08 -4.03
CA MET A 331 -3.76 12.77 -2.95
C MET A 331 -2.41 12.31 -3.47
N GLU A 332 -1.34 12.75 -2.79
CA GLU A 332 0.04 12.50 -3.18
C GLU A 332 0.78 11.74 -2.07
N TYR A 333 0.92 10.43 -2.29
CA TYR A 333 1.73 9.52 -1.49
C TYR A 333 2.73 8.81 -2.40
N PHE A 334 3.73 8.17 -1.80
CA PHE A 334 4.79 7.42 -2.51
C PHE A 334 4.77 5.96 -2.06
N PHE A 335 4.73 5.02 -3.00
CA PHE A 335 4.60 3.58 -2.74
C PHE A 335 5.52 2.72 -3.61
#